data_AF-A0A7V3A1C9-F1
#
_entry.id   AF-A0A7V3A1C9-F1
#
_cell.length_a   1.000
_cell.length_b   1.000
_cell.length_c   1.000
_cell.angle_alpha   90.00
_cell.angle_beta   90.00
_cell.angle_gamma   90.00
#
_symmetry.space_group_name_H-M   'P 1'
#
loop_
_entity.id
_entity.type
_entity.pdbx_description
1 polymer ?
#
loop_
_entity_poly.entity_id
_entity_poly.type
_entity_poly.pdbx_seq_one_letter_code
_entity_poly.pdbx_strand_id
1 'polypeptide(L)'
;MGILQIAALVSWGLLLCLGLRLPRIEGQEKGTSARTPAESPAIPSMAPTPPLAPQADEKRAVFLEGPIVGRGVPYLSVNAIPYELGRYLYRGASIEVYFLRRAIPVLESWIPARCGAATFYQVKADSPEALMALSPQGFSVLFVAPAEPWRCQLLEPLWNRISSFFQNLGPGEPPFPAFVETK
;
A
#
# COMPACT_ATOMS: atom_id res chain seq x y z
N MET A 1 -15.27 -50.41 -5.64
CA MET A 1 -14.87 -49.93 -4.29
C MET A 1 -14.40 -48.48 -4.46
N GLY A 2 -15.15 -47.41 -4.27
CA GLY A 2 -16.48 -47.24 -3.69
C GLY A 2 -16.46 -46.28 -2.50
N ILE A 3 -15.90 -45.07 -2.62
CA ILE A 3 -16.07 -43.99 -1.61
C ILE A 3 -15.93 -42.63 -2.32
N LEU A 4 -16.99 -41.83 -2.37
CA LEU A 4 -17.02 -40.39 -2.02
C LEU A 4 -18.36 -39.80 -2.48
N GLN A 5 -19.14 -39.30 -1.52
CA GLN A 5 -19.96 -38.08 -1.58
C GLN A 5 -21.13 -38.22 -0.61
N ILE A 6 -21.14 -37.47 0.50
CA ILE A 6 -22.35 -36.85 1.04
C ILE A 6 -21.95 -35.51 1.69
N ALA A 7 -22.65 -34.46 1.28
CA ALA A 7 -22.55 -33.08 1.73
C ALA A 7 -23.27 -32.86 3.07
N ALA A 8 -22.80 -31.90 3.87
CA ALA A 8 -23.53 -31.32 5.00
C ALA A 8 -23.47 -29.78 4.86
N LEU A 9 -24.59 -29.14 4.52
CA LEU A 9 -25.55 -28.50 5.45
C LEU A 9 -24.93 -27.36 6.26
N VAL A 10 -25.12 -26.12 5.79
CA VAL A 10 -25.01 -24.91 6.62
C VAL A 10 -26.22 -24.03 6.35
N SER A 11 -27.11 -23.93 7.33
CA SER A 11 -28.17 -22.94 7.38
C SER A 11 -28.48 -22.67 8.85
N TRP A 12 -28.36 -21.40 9.27
CA TRP A 12 -29.28 -20.67 10.18
C TRP A 12 -28.61 -19.51 10.96
N GLY A 13 -29.40 -18.45 11.17
CA GLY A 13 -29.18 -17.34 12.12
C GLY A 13 -28.91 -16.01 11.41
N LEU A 14 -29.87 -15.22 10.94
CA LEU A 14 -31.03 -14.56 11.57
C LEU A 14 -30.69 -13.52 12.67
N LEU A 15 -30.90 -12.25 12.30
CA LEU A 15 -31.47 -11.12 13.05
C LEU A 15 -30.95 -10.73 14.45
N LEU A 16 -30.55 -9.47 14.59
CA LEU A 16 -30.87 -8.51 15.69
C LEU A 16 -30.25 -7.14 15.29
N CYS A 17 -30.98 -6.15 14.75
CA CYS A 17 -31.95 -5.25 15.41
C CYS A 17 -31.50 -4.74 16.79
N LEU A 18 -30.98 -3.50 16.86
CA LEU A 18 -31.09 -2.50 17.94
C LEU A 18 -30.09 -1.36 17.58
N GLY A 19 -30.47 -0.12 17.25
CA GLY A 19 -31.56 0.67 17.81
C GLY A 19 -31.05 1.47 19.00
N LEU A 20 -30.11 2.40 18.79
CA LEU A 20 -29.72 3.38 19.81
C LEU A 20 -29.86 4.81 19.28
N ARG A 21 -30.65 5.57 20.04
CA ARG A 21 -31.23 6.88 19.79
C ARG A 21 -30.63 7.84 20.84
N LEU A 22 -30.22 9.05 20.40
CA LEU A 22 -30.15 10.32 21.16
C LEU A 22 -29.02 10.46 22.22
N PRO A 23 -28.46 11.68 22.46
CA PRO A 23 -29.24 12.89 22.77
C PRO A 23 -28.89 14.20 22.06
N ARG A 24 -29.92 15.04 22.11
CA ARG A 24 -30.06 16.46 21.75
C ARG A 24 -29.43 17.33 22.85
N ILE A 25 -28.62 18.31 22.47
CA ILE A 25 -28.12 19.35 23.38
C ILE A 25 -28.78 20.67 22.99
N GLU A 26 -29.68 21.14 23.85
CA GLU A 26 -30.23 22.49 23.89
C GLU A 26 -29.42 23.27 24.94
N GLY A 27 -28.96 24.48 24.59
CA GLY A 27 -28.17 25.33 25.48
C GLY A 27 -28.10 26.74 24.94
N GLN A 28 -29.15 27.51 25.21
CA GLN A 28 -29.29 28.94 24.92
C GLN A 28 -28.90 29.71 26.19
N GLU A 29 -27.93 30.62 26.11
CA GLU A 29 -27.81 31.71 27.10
C GLU A 29 -27.41 33.03 26.43
N LYS A 30 -27.99 34.08 26.99
CA LYS A 30 -28.21 35.42 26.45
C LYS A 30 -27.49 36.38 27.39
N GLY A 31 -26.64 37.28 26.90
CA GLY A 31 -25.94 38.23 27.77
C GLY A 31 -25.24 39.35 27.01
N THR A 32 -25.93 40.48 26.89
CA THR A 32 -25.47 41.77 26.36
C THR A 32 -24.49 42.46 27.32
N SER A 33 -23.44 43.11 26.82
CA SER A 33 -23.15 44.56 27.04
C SER A 33 -21.66 44.96 26.93
N ALA A 34 -21.40 45.84 25.95
CA ALA A 34 -20.49 47.00 25.95
C ALA A 34 -19.03 46.88 26.45
N ARG A 35 -18.08 47.11 25.54
CA ARG A 35 -17.24 48.34 25.44
C ARG A 35 -16.09 48.13 24.46
N THR A 36 -16.00 49.01 23.47
CA THR A 36 -14.82 49.20 22.61
C THR A 36 -13.71 49.88 23.40
N PRO A 37 -12.46 49.44 23.22
CA PRO A 37 -11.44 50.35 22.70
C PRO A 37 -10.61 49.71 21.57
N ALA A 38 -10.01 50.58 20.77
CA ALA A 38 -9.31 50.29 19.53
C ALA A 38 -8.20 49.23 19.66
N GLU A 39 -8.17 48.27 18.74
CA GLU A 39 -7.02 47.37 18.55
C GLU A 39 -6.74 47.17 17.04
N SER A 40 -5.43 47.19 16.76
CA SER A 40 -4.68 47.00 15.52
C SER A 40 -5.35 46.17 14.40
N PRO A 41 -5.12 46.47 13.11
CA PRO A 41 -5.60 45.61 12.03
C PRO A 41 -5.02 44.20 12.17
N ALA A 42 -5.87 43.26 12.57
CA ALA A 42 -5.58 41.84 12.62
C ALA A 42 -5.23 41.36 11.21
N ILE A 43 -4.01 40.85 11.06
CA ILE A 43 -3.64 40.01 9.92
C ILE A 43 -4.65 38.86 9.90
N PRO A 44 -5.37 38.60 8.79
CA PRO A 44 -6.27 37.47 8.70
C PRO A 44 -5.48 36.21 9.02
N SER A 45 -5.78 35.61 10.17
CA SER A 45 -5.26 34.33 10.60
C SER A 45 -5.63 33.31 9.54
N MET A 46 -4.68 33.01 8.64
CA MET A 46 -4.79 31.89 7.74
C MET A 46 -4.91 30.64 8.61
N ALA A 47 -6.14 30.14 8.72
CA ALA A 47 -6.37 28.82 9.29
C ALA A 47 -5.44 27.85 8.55
N PRO A 48 -4.69 26.99 9.27
CA PRO A 48 -3.89 25.97 8.60
C PRO A 48 -4.85 25.09 7.80
N THR A 49 -4.78 25.17 6.47
CA THR A 49 -5.48 24.26 5.59
C THR A 49 -5.15 22.84 6.05
N PRO A 50 -6.14 21.99 6.37
CA PRO A 50 -5.88 20.60 6.73
C PRO A 50 -5.02 19.97 5.64
N PRO A 51 -4.01 19.15 5.98
CA PRO A 51 -3.23 18.44 4.98
C PRO A 51 -4.21 17.67 4.10
N LEU A 52 -4.20 17.95 2.79
CA LEU A 52 -4.97 17.20 1.82
C LEU A 52 -4.61 15.73 1.99
N ALA A 53 -5.53 14.95 2.56
CA ALA A 53 -5.39 13.50 2.60
C ALA A 53 -5.12 13.04 1.16
N PRO A 54 -4.15 12.13 0.93
CA PRO A 54 -3.85 11.64 -0.41
C PRO A 54 -5.13 11.14 -1.06
N GLN A 55 -5.66 11.89 -2.03
CA GLN A 55 -6.85 11.46 -2.75
C GLN A 55 -6.44 10.28 -3.62
N ALA A 56 -7.25 9.22 -3.62
CA ALA A 56 -7.02 8.06 -4.46
C ALA A 56 -7.11 8.47 -5.93
N ASP A 57 -5.95 8.68 -6.53
CA ASP A 57 -5.81 8.97 -7.95
C ASP A 57 -5.77 7.65 -8.71
N GLU A 58 -6.74 7.44 -9.59
CA GLU A 58 -6.89 6.16 -10.30
C GLU A 58 -5.74 5.86 -11.27
N LYS A 59 -4.94 6.87 -11.61
CA LYS A 59 -3.84 6.79 -12.59
C LYS A 59 -2.46 6.93 -11.96
N ARG A 60 -2.38 7.06 -10.63
CA ARG A 60 -1.12 7.33 -9.95
C ARG A 60 -1.05 6.56 -8.64
N ALA A 61 0.02 5.79 -8.50
CA ALA A 61 0.38 5.25 -7.20
C ALA A 61 1.13 6.31 -6.40
N VAL A 62 0.71 6.50 -5.15
CA VAL A 62 1.30 7.46 -4.23
C VAL A 62 2.04 6.73 -3.13
N PHE A 63 3.29 7.08 -2.90
CA PHE A 63 4.06 6.57 -1.77
C PHE A 63 3.49 7.13 -0.47
N LEU A 64 3.07 6.25 0.43
CA LEU A 64 2.46 6.61 1.71
C LEU A 64 3.48 6.62 2.85
N GLU A 65 4.30 5.57 2.93
CA GLU A 65 5.12 5.29 4.11
C GLU A 65 6.36 4.48 3.74
N GLY A 66 7.47 4.78 4.42
CA GLY A 66 8.75 4.07 4.33
C GLY A 66 9.94 5.02 4.20
N PRO A 67 11.18 4.49 4.13
CA PRO A 67 11.52 3.07 4.24
C PRO A 67 11.38 2.55 5.68
N ILE A 68 10.71 1.41 5.85
CA ILE A 68 10.74 0.66 7.12
C ILE A 68 11.79 -0.45 6.96
N VAL A 69 12.86 -0.38 7.75
CA VAL A 69 13.94 -1.38 7.69
C VAL A 69 13.57 -2.60 8.53
N GLY A 70 13.69 -3.79 7.94
CA GLY A 70 13.35 -5.04 8.61
C GLY A 70 14.19 -6.22 8.15
N ARG A 71 13.87 -7.40 8.69
CA ARG A 71 14.45 -8.69 8.31
C ARG A 71 13.37 -9.75 8.20
N GLY A 72 13.61 -10.75 7.35
CA GLY A 72 12.66 -11.82 7.10
C GLY A 72 11.59 -11.37 6.13
N VAL A 73 11.92 -11.46 4.84
CA VAL A 73 11.03 -11.05 3.77
C VAL A 73 9.81 -11.96 3.76
N PRO A 74 8.58 -11.42 3.91
CA PRO A 74 7.36 -12.22 3.84
C PRO A 74 7.30 -13.04 2.55
N TYR A 75 6.55 -14.15 2.56
CA TYR A 75 6.41 -15.08 1.43
C TYR A 75 7.67 -15.84 1.02
N LEU A 76 8.86 -15.35 1.34
CA LEU A 76 10.07 -16.16 1.35
C LEU A 76 10.09 -16.98 2.65
N SER A 77 10.61 -18.22 2.59
CA SER A 77 10.81 -19.04 3.79
C SER A 77 11.59 -18.26 4.86
N VAL A 78 11.41 -18.63 6.14
CA VAL A 78 12.01 -17.93 7.30
C VAL A 78 13.51 -17.69 7.04
N ASN A 79 13.85 -16.46 6.72
CA ASN A 79 15.20 -16.06 6.34
C ASN A 79 15.59 -14.78 7.08
N ALA A 80 16.89 -14.53 7.23
CA ALA A 80 17.39 -13.33 7.88
C ALA A 80 17.68 -12.21 6.86
N ILE A 81 16.99 -12.22 5.71
CA ILE A 81 17.29 -11.30 4.61
C ILE A 81 16.83 -9.89 5.00
N PRO A 82 17.73 -8.89 5.00
CA PRO A 82 17.34 -7.51 5.27
C PRO A 82 16.54 -6.94 4.11
N TYR A 83 15.56 -6.11 4.44
CA TYR A 83 14.73 -5.41 3.46
C TYR A 83 14.47 -3.97 3.90
N GLU A 84 14.12 -3.14 2.93
CA GLU A 84 13.49 -1.83 3.11
C GLU A 84 12.06 -1.96 2.59
N LEU A 85 11.06 -1.65 3.42
CA LEU A 85 9.65 -1.72 3.05
C LEU A 85 9.13 -0.32 2.72
N GLY A 86 8.52 -0.20 1.55
CA GLY A 86 7.74 0.94 1.12
C GLY A 86 6.27 0.56 0.92
N ARG A 87 5.36 1.46 1.26
CA ARG A 87 3.91 1.28 1.03
C ARG A 87 3.38 2.31 0.06
N TYR A 88 2.59 1.86 -0.90
CA TYR A 88 1.93 2.70 -1.90
C TYR A 88 0.42 2.55 -1.82
N LEU A 89 -0.30 3.61 -2.18
CA LEU A 89 -1.74 3.57 -2.44
C LEU A 89 -1.97 3.70 -3.94
N TYR A 90 -2.73 2.77 -4.52
CA TYR A 90 -3.16 2.84 -5.90
C TYR A 90 -4.57 2.27 -6.04
N ARG A 91 -5.49 3.06 -6.62
CA ARG A 91 -6.90 2.65 -6.77
C ARG A 91 -7.56 2.14 -5.47
N GLY A 92 -7.20 2.75 -4.35
CA GLY A 92 -7.70 2.36 -3.02
C GLY A 92 -7.08 1.08 -2.44
N ALA A 93 -6.21 0.39 -3.16
CA ALA A 93 -5.46 -0.76 -2.67
C ALA A 93 -4.10 -0.34 -2.10
N SER A 94 -3.69 -1.00 -1.02
CA SER A 94 -2.33 -0.89 -0.46
C SER A 94 -1.41 -1.86 -1.19
N ILE A 95 -0.23 -1.37 -1.60
CA ILE A 95 0.81 -2.15 -2.25
C ILE A 95 2.06 -2.05 -1.39
N GLU A 96 2.55 -3.21 -0.96
CA GLU A 96 3.81 -3.28 -0.22
C GLU A 96 4.94 -3.62 -1.18
N VAL A 97 6.05 -2.91 -1.02
CA VAL A 97 7.25 -3.05 -1.84
C VAL A 97 8.42 -3.32 -0.91
N TYR A 98 8.85 -4.58 -0.87
CA TYR A 98 10.02 -4.99 -0.12
C TYR A 98 11.22 -4.92 -1.05
N PHE A 99 12.09 -3.94 -0.83
CA PHE A 99 13.33 -3.76 -1.57
C PHE A 99 14.47 -4.51 -0.88
N LEU A 100 15.19 -5.34 -1.63
CA LEU A 100 16.33 -6.11 -1.17
C LEU A 100 17.57 -5.63 -1.91
N ARG A 101 18.58 -5.11 -1.21
CA ARG A 101 19.89 -4.70 -1.76
C ARG A 101 20.78 -5.87 -2.22
N ARG A 102 20.19 -7.01 -2.53
CA ARG A 102 20.89 -8.21 -3.00
C ARG A 102 20.05 -8.98 -4.01
N ALA A 103 20.73 -9.67 -4.92
CA ALA A 103 20.10 -10.62 -5.82
C ALA A 103 19.63 -11.86 -5.03
N ILE A 104 18.41 -12.29 -5.30
CA ILE A 104 17.85 -13.55 -4.82
C ILE A 104 17.85 -14.54 -5.99
N PRO A 105 18.38 -15.76 -5.81
CA PRO A 105 18.31 -16.77 -6.86
C PRO A 105 16.85 -17.19 -7.10
N VAL A 106 16.51 -17.43 -8.36
CA VAL A 106 15.22 -18.02 -8.73
C VAL A 106 15.17 -19.45 -8.19
N LEU A 107 14.10 -19.81 -7.49
CA LEU A 107 13.85 -21.18 -7.06
C LEU A 107 13.00 -21.91 -8.10
N GLU A 108 13.19 -23.22 -8.24
CA GLU A 108 12.43 -24.06 -9.19
C GLU A 108 10.92 -24.05 -8.91
N SER A 109 10.52 -23.78 -7.66
CA SER A 109 9.12 -23.68 -7.25
C SER A 109 8.44 -22.38 -7.68
N TRP A 110 9.18 -21.40 -8.18
CA TRP A 110 8.63 -20.10 -8.55
C TRP A 110 8.00 -20.13 -9.94
N ILE A 111 6.80 -19.57 -10.05
CA ILE A 111 6.03 -19.56 -11.30
C ILE A 111 6.27 -18.22 -12.00
N PRO A 112 6.76 -18.19 -13.25
CA PRO A 112 6.94 -16.94 -13.98
C PRO A 112 5.59 -16.30 -14.29
N ALA A 113 5.47 -15.00 -14.00
CA ALA A 113 4.30 -14.18 -14.29
C ALA A 113 4.74 -12.95 -15.10
N ARG A 114 4.03 -12.66 -16.20
CA ARG A 114 4.36 -11.53 -17.07
C ARG A 114 3.43 -10.35 -16.82
N CYS A 115 4.01 -9.18 -16.65
CA CYS A 115 3.31 -7.91 -16.71
C CYS A 115 3.99 -7.03 -17.77
N GLY A 116 3.36 -6.92 -18.94
CA GLY A 116 3.94 -6.23 -20.10
C GLY A 116 5.24 -6.90 -20.55
N ALA A 117 6.32 -6.12 -20.61
CA ALA A 117 7.66 -6.59 -20.96
C ALA A 117 8.42 -7.17 -19.75
N ALA A 118 7.98 -6.89 -18.53
CA ALA A 118 8.65 -7.35 -17.32
C ALA A 118 8.20 -8.77 -16.93
N THR A 119 9.18 -9.60 -16.56
CA THR A 119 8.94 -10.92 -15.98
C THR A 119 9.13 -10.84 -14.48
N PHE A 120 8.08 -11.23 -13.77
CA PHE A 120 8.04 -11.40 -12.32
C PHE A 120 7.95 -12.90 -12.01
N TYR A 121 8.14 -13.24 -10.74
CA TYR A 121 8.06 -14.60 -10.24
C TYR A 121 7.09 -14.66 -9.06
N GLN A 122 6.06 -15.47 -9.18
CA GLN A 122 5.20 -15.80 -8.06
C GLN A 122 5.98 -16.71 -7.10
N VAL A 123 6.28 -16.21 -5.90
CA VAL A 123 7.18 -16.87 -4.95
C VAL A 123 6.53 -18.05 -4.21
N LYS A 124 5.20 -18.08 -4.18
CA LYS A 124 4.36 -19.11 -3.55
C LYS A 124 3.13 -19.38 -4.41
N ALA A 125 2.89 -20.64 -4.77
CA ALA A 125 1.79 -21.03 -5.66
C ALA A 125 0.40 -20.67 -5.11
N ASP A 126 0.25 -20.63 -3.78
CA ASP A 126 -0.97 -20.30 -3.05
C ASP A 126 -1.13 -18.79 -2.73
N SER A 127 -0.12 -17.97 -3.04
CA SER A 127 -0.14 -16.52 -2.80
C SER A 127 0.08 -15.74 -4.10
N PRO A 128 -0.94 -15.62 -4.97
CA PRO A 128 -0.82 -14.91 -6.24
C PRO A 128 -0.47 -13.43 -6.05
N GLU A 129 -0.72 -12.83 -4.89
CA GLU A 129 -0.42 -11.45 -4.54
C GLU A 129 1.08 -11.11 -4.46
N ALA A 130 1.94 -12.12 -4.25
CA ALA A 130 3.35 -11.94 -3.96
C ALA A 130 4.21 -12.22 -5.20
N LEU A 131 4.70 -11.16 -5.85
CA LEU A 131 5.49 -11.21 -7.08
C LEU A 131 6.89 -10.64 -6.87
N MET A 132 7.91 -11.45 -7.12
CA MET A 132 9.32 -11.06 -7.07
C MET A 132 9.81 -10.59 -8.45
N ALA A 133 10.44 -9.42 -8.48
CA ALA A 133 11.24 -8.94 -9.60
C ALA A 133 12.73 -9.07 -9.28
N LEU A 134 13.50 -9.53 -10.26
CA LEU A 134 14.94 -9.75 -10.14
C LEU A 134 15.67 -8.80 -11.08
N SER A 135 16.57 -8.01 -10.53
CA SER A 135 17.33 -7.04 -11.31
C SER A 135 18.70 -7.60 -11.69
N PRO A 136 19.16 -7.39 -12.94
CA PRO A 136 20.53 -7.70 -13.34
C PRO A 136 21.57 -6.80 -12.67
N GLN A 137 21.15 -5.69 -12.05
CA GLN A 137 21.98 -4.78 -11.26
C GLN A 137 22.24 -5.28 -9.82
N GLY A 138 21.78 -6.48 -9.47
CA GLY A 138 22.15 -7.14 -8.21
C GLY A 138 21.23 -6.84 -7.03
N PHE A 139 20.01 -6.35 -7.27
CA PHE A 139 18.97 -6.18 -6.25
C PHE A 139 17.71 -6.99 -6.62
N SER A 140 16.80 -7.14 -5.66
CA SER A 140 15.51 -7.82 -5.89
C SER A 140 14.39 -7.04 -5.22
N VAL A 141 13.17 -7.17 -5.74
CA VAL A 141 12.00 -6.49 -5.17
C VAL A 141 10.83 -7.44 -5.09
N LEU A 142 10.29 -7.63 -3.90
CA LEU A 142 9.03 -8.33 -3.72
C LEU A 142 7.89 -7.30 -3.66
N PHE A 143 6.96 -7.43 -4.60
CA PHE A 143 5.71 -6.70 -4.61
C PHE A 143 4.62 -7.57 -3.97
N VAL A 144 3.90 -7.02 -3.00
CA VAL A 144 2.71 -7.64 -2.43
C VAL A 144 1.53 -6.73 -2.75
N ALA A 145 0.71 -7.18 -3.69
CA ALA A 145 -0.45 -6.45 -4.18
C ALA A 145 -1.60 -7.41 -4.53
N PRO A 146 -2.87 -7.03 -4.29
CA PRO A 146 -4.01 -7.85 -4.69
C PRO A 146 -3.92 -8.32 -6.15
N ALA A 147 -4.36 -9.55 -6.42
CA ALA A 147 -4.32 -10.16 -7.74
C ALA A 147 -5.42 -9.63 -8.68
N GLU A 148 -5.46 -8.31 -8.82
CA GLU A 148 -6.46 -7.58 -9.59
C GLU A 148 -6.02 -7.32 -11.04
N PRO A 149 -6.95 -7.10 -11.99
CA PRO A 149 -6.61 -6.84 -13.39
C PRO A 149 -5.70 -5.63 -13.62
N TRP A 150 -5.80 -4.60 -12.77
CA TRP A 150 -4.97 -3.39 -12.85
C TRP A 150 -3.54 -3.60 -12.35
N ARG A 151 -3.24 -4.72 -11.67
CA ARG A 151 -1.95 -4.94 -11.01
C ARG A 151 -0.77 -4.76 -11.96
N CYS A 152 -0.84 -5.35 -13.15
CA CYS A 152 0.24 -5.24 -14.12
C CYS A 152 0.41 -3.81 -14.68
N GLN A 153 -0.66 -2.99 -14.69
CA GLN A 153 -0.59 -1.59 -15.10
C GLN A 153 0.26 -0.76 -14.12
N LEU A 154 0.35 -1.18 -12.85
CA LEU A 154 1.17 -0.55 -11.83
C LEU A 154 2.56 -1.17 -11.73
N LEU A 155 2.66 -2.49 -11.62
CA LEU A 155 3.91 -3.16 -11.26
C LEU A 155 5.02 -2.94 -12.29
N GLU A 156 4.69 -2.93 -13.58
CA GLU A 156 5.69 -2.71 -14.63
C GLU A 156 6.27 -1.28 -14.59
N PRO A 157 5.46 -0.19 -14.60
CA PRO A 157 5.99 1.16 -14.41
C PRO A 157 6.76 1.36 -13.10
N LEU A 158 6.25 0.80 -12.00
CA LEU A 158 6.90 0.91 -10.68
C LEU A 158 8.26 0.20 -10.68
N TRP A 159 8.32 -1.03 -11.21
CA TRP A 159 9.57 -1.77 -11.37
C TRP A 159 10.59 -1.01 -12.21
N ASN A 160 10.16 -0.46 -13.35
CA ASN A 160 11.03 0.30 -14.23
C ASN A 160 11.58 1.55 -13.54
N ARG A 161 10.74 2.24 -12.75
CA ARG A 161 11.14 3.44 -12.01
C ARG A 161 12.12 3.12 -10.89
N ILE A 162 11.85 2.08 -10.09
CA ILE A 162 12.76 1.61 -9.03
C ILE A 162 14.12 1.21 -9.64
N SER A 163 14.10 0.45 -10.73
CA SER A 163 15.33 0.00 -11.42
C SER A 163 16.15 1.16 -11.98
N SER A 164 15.49 2.18 -12.52
CA SER A 164 16.16 3.40 -12.99
C SER A 164 16.72 4.24 -11.84
N PHE A 165 15.99 4.35 -10.73
CA PHE A 165 16.44 5.11 -9.56
C PHE A 165 17.67 4.47 -8.93
N PHE A 166 17.68 3.14 -8.77
CA PHE A 166 18.78 2.42 -8.14
C PHE A 166 20.15 2.73 -8.73
N GLN A 167 20.23 3.00 -10.04
CA GLN A 167 21.49 3.34 -10.71
C GLN A 167 22.12 4.66 -10.23
N ASN A 168 21.32 5.56 -9.65
CA ASN A 168 21.72 6.91 -9.25
C ASN A 168 21.71 7.11 -7.73
N LEU A 169 21.38 6.08 -6.95
CA LEU A 169 21.26 6.20 -5.49
C LEU A 169 22.58 5.97 -4.78
N GLY A 170 22.78 6.73 -3.70
CA GLY A 170 23.87 6.52 -2.76
C GLY A 170 23.72 5.20 -1.99
N PRO A 171 24.80 4.73 -1.36
CA PRO A 171 24.74 3.56 -0.48
C PRO A 171 23.77 3.83 0.69
N GLY A 172 22.71 3.02 0.78
CA GLY A 172 21.70 3.13 1.84
C GLY A 172 20.52 4.04 1.53
N GLU A 173 20.50 4.73 0.37
CA GLU A 173 19.35 5.54 -0.01
C GLU A 173 18.21 4.65 -0.55
N PRO A 174 16.98 4.79 -0.03
CA PRO A 174 15.87 3.91 -0.40
C PRO A 174 15.38 4.21 -1.84
N PRO A 175 15.18 3.19 -2.67
CA PRO A 175 14.79 3.37 -4.07
C PRO A 175 13.28 3.43 -4.23
N PHE A 176 12.59 4.24 -3.41
CA PHE A 176 11.14 4.40 -3.47
C PHE A 176 10.78 5.72 -4.15
N PRO A 177 10.28 5.69 -5.40
CA PRO A 177 9.72 6.87 -6.04
C PRO A 177 8.53 7.42 -5.24
N ALA A 178 8.45 8.73 -5.05
CA ALA A 178 7.34 9.36 -4.34
C ALA A 178 5.97 9.12 -5.00
N PHE A 179 5.95 8.99 -6.32
CA PHE A 179 4.77 8.62 -7.09
C PHE A 179 5.17 7.89 -8.37
N VAL A 180 4.23 7.10 -8.90
CA VAL A 180 4.35 6.43 -10.19
C VAL A 180 3.08 6.63 -10.99
N GLU A 181 3.22 7.16 -12.18
CA GLU A 181 2.11 7.33 -13.13
C GLU A 181 1.92 6.06 -13.95
N THR A 182 0.66 5.67 -14.13
CA THR A 182 0.25 4.54 -14.95
C THR A 182 -0.49 5.06 -16.19
N LYS A 183 -0.31 4.40 -17.33
CA LYS A 183 -0.97 4.78 -18.59
C LYS A 183 -2.44 4.36 -18.60
#